data_AF-A0A3C0NWL6-F1
#
_entry.id   AF-A0A3C0NWL6-F1
#
_cell.length_a   1.000
_cell.length_b   1.000
_cell.length_c   1.000
_cell.angle_alpha   90.00
_cell.angle_beta   90.00
_cell.angle_gamma   90.00
#
_symmetry.space_group_name_H-M   'P 1'
#
loop_
_entity.id
_entity.type
_entity.pdbx_description
1 polymer ?
#
loop_
_entity_poly.entity_id
_entity_poly.type
_entity_poly.pdbx_seq_one_letter_code
_entity_poly.pdbx_strand_id
1 'polypeptide(L)'
;MLAELKIYRNLGTPEYFFELANILVNQRNDVWTAPKIQKYFFNRVINGRSVFDGCIQLGVLINFIEVASDGSLAIPANLHKYLSQIETLSEKFVEQLLLTASKDEKCFEIFSPQHLEYDLSNKSIKITNNAFGLKYSQFKQVLLDFNVLKPVITEISSYYIISHNYMNL
;
A
#
# COMPACT_ATOMS: atom_id res chain seq x y z
N MET A 1 7.43 -8.34 -6.62
CA MET A 1 6.35 -7.74 -5.78
C MET A 1 4.96 -8.19 -6.21
N LEU A 2 4.40 -7.75 -7.35
CA LEU A 2 2.98 -7.98 -7.67
C LEU A 2 2.63 -9.45 -7.90
N ALA A 3 3.56 -10.23 -8.42
CA ALA A 3 3.38 -11.67 -8.59
C ALA A 3 3.12 -12.40 -7.27
N GLU A 4 3.71 -11.92 -6.17
CA GLU A 4 3.58 -12.48 -4.82
C GLU A 4 2.31 -11.96 -4.14
N LEU A 5 1.99 -10.68 -4.33
CA LEU A 5 0.88 -10.03 -3.61
C LEU A 5 -0.51 -10.42 -4.12
N LYS A 6 -0.62 -10.89 -5.37
CA LYS A 6 -1.91 -11.20 -6.02
C LYS A 6 -2.74 -12.28 -5.31
N ILE A 7 -2.14 -13.07 -4.43
CA ILE A 7 -2.83 -14.18 -3.74
C ILE A 7 -3.61 -13.72 -2.51
N TYR A 8 -3.28 -12.55 -1.98
CA TYR A 8 -3.88 -12.01 -0.77
C TYR A 8 -5.20 -11.31 -1.07
N ARG A 9 -6.12 -11.33 -0.10
CA ARG A 9 -7.44 -10.69 -0.22
C ARG A 9 -7.43 -9.25 0.23
N ASN A 10 -6.49 -8.88 1.11
CA ASN A 10 -6.35 -7.54 1.62
C ASN A 10 -4.89 -7.23 1.94
N LEU A 11 -4.39 -6.14 1.38
CA LEU A 11 -3.02 -5.68 1.52
C LEU A 11 -2.86 -4.58 2.57
N GLY A 12 -3.95 -4.16 3.23
CA GLY A 12 -3.95 -3.19 4.32
C GLY A 12 -4.37 -1.79 3.88
N THR A 13 -4.55 -0.94 4.88
CA THR A 13 -5.00 0.46 4.74
C THR A 13 -4.08 1.39 5.54
N PRO A 14 -4.15 2.71 5.33
CA PRO A 14 -3.41 3.68 6.15
C PRO A 14 -3.56 3.46 7.66
N GLU A 15 -4.79 3.30 8.18
CA GLU A 15 -5.00 3.11 9.62
C GLU A 15 -4.45 1.78 10.12
N TYR A 16 -4.55 0.71 9.31
CA TYR A 16 -3.98 -0.58 9.66
C TYR A 16 -2.47 -0.47 9.87
N PHE A 17 -1.75 0.15 8.92
CA PHE A 17 -0.29 0.28 9.01
C PHE A 17 0.14 1.27 10.09
N PHE A 18 -0.65 2.32 10.35
CA PHE A 18 -0.42 3.25 11.45
C PHE A 18 -0.58 2.58 12.81
N GLU A 19 -1.66 1.82 13.01
CA GLU A 19 -1.88 1.09 14.25
C GLU A 19 -0.82 0.00 14.46
N LEU A 20 -0.52 -0.78 13.40
CA LEU A 20 0.53 -1.79 13.42
C LEU A 20 1.88 -1.18 13.84
N ALA A 21 2.27 -0.07 13.22
CA ALA A 21 3.54 0.56 13.52
C ALA A 21 3.61 1.07 14.97
N ASN A 22 2.51 1.63 15.49
CA ASN A 22 2.43 2.05 16.89
C ASN A 22 2.55 0.86 17.86
N ILE A 23 1.93 -0.28 17.56
CA ILE A 23 2.06 -1.49 18.38
C ILE A 23 3.50 -2.01 18.35
N LEU A 24 4.12 -1.99 17.17
CA LEU A 24 5.48 -2.50 16.99
C LEU A 24 6.55 -1.59 17.63
N VAL A 25 6.32 -0.27 17.74
CA VAL A 25 7.28 0.66 18.36
C VAL A 25 7.07 0.81 19.87
N ASN A 26 5.83 0.74 20.36
CA ASN A 26 5.55 0.90 21.79
C ASN A 26 5.78 -0.39 22.61
N GLN A 27 6.57 -1.33 22.09
CA GLN A 27 6.92 -2.58 22.76
C GLN A 27 7.80 -2.30 23.99
N ARG A 28 7.22 -2.41 25.19
CA ARG A 28 8.02 -2.39 26.42
C ARG A 28 8.48 -3.79 26.87
N ASN A 29 7.74 -4.86 26.54
CA ASN A 29 8.06 -6.24 26.98
C ASN A 29 7.53 -7.37 26.07
N ASP A 30 6.79 -7.06 24.99
CA ASP A 30 6.12 -8.08 24.18
C ASP A 30 6.75 -8.20 22.78
N VAL A 31 7.22 -9.40 22.44
CA VAL A 31 7.69 -9.72 21.09
C VAL A 31 6.48 -9.95 20.17
N TRP A 32 6.34 -9.12 19.14
CA TRP A 32 5.30 -9.28 18.13
C TRP A 32 5.79 -10.12 16.96
N THR A 33 4.98 -11.09 16.57
CA THR A 33 5.21 -11.99 15.43
C THR A 33 4.00 -11.93 14.49
N ALA A 34 4.16 -12.38 13.24
CA ALA A 34 3.05 -12.38 12.29
C ALA A 34 1.78 -13.09 12.81
N PRO A 35 1.84 -14.27 13.48
CA PRO A 35 0.66 -14.89 14.08
C PRO A 35 0.00 -14.04 15.18
N LYS A 36 0.80 -13.35 16.01
CA LYS A 36 0.25 -12.48 17.06
C LYS A 36 -0.48 -11.27 16.45
N ILE A 37 0.10 -10.67 15.41
CA ILE A 37 -0.53 -9.57 14.68
C ILE A 37 -1.83 -10.04 14.00
N GLN A 38 -1.79 -11.19 13.33
CA GLN A 38 -2.98 -11.76 12.71
C GLN A 38 -4.10 -11.99 13.73
N LYS A 39 -3.78 -12.50 14.92
CA LYS A 39 -4.73 -12.67 16.02
C LYS A 39 -5.25 -11.32 16.53
N TYR A 40 -4.38 -10.31 16.64
CA TYR A 40 -4.74 -8.98 17.11
C TYR A 40 -5.73 -8.26 16.17
N PHE A 41 -5.57 -8.43 14.86
CA PHE A 41 -6.47 -7.86 13.85
C PHE A 41 -7.63 -8.79 13.43
N PHE A 42 -7.75 -9.96 14.05
CA PHE A 42 -8.80 -10.92 13.73
C PHE A 42 -10.19 -10.33 14.01
N ASN A 43 -11.12 -10.48 13.05
CA ASN A 43 -12.49 -9.93 13.08
C ASN A 43 -12.61 -8.40 13.27
N ARG A 44 -11.51 -7.65 13.16
CA ARG A 44 -11.56 -6.19 13.17
C ARG A 44 -11.89 -5.64 11.80
N VAL A 45 -12.58 -4.50 11.80
CA VAL A 45 -12.86 -3.71 10.60
C VAL A 45 -12.13 -2.38 10.73
N ILE A 46 -11.26 -2.07 9.78
CA ILE A 46 -10.45 -0.85 9.76
C ILE A 46 -10.58 -0.23 8.36
N ASN A 47 -10.90 1.07 8.26
CA ASN A 47 -11.32 1.73 7.02
C ASN A 47 -12.33 0.92 6.17
N GLY A 48 -13.29 0.24 6.81
CA GLY A 48 -14.28 -0.61 6.12
C GLY A 48 -13.73 -1.91 5.54
N ARG A 49 -12.47 -2.25 5.80
CA ARG A 49 -11.79 -3.47 5.35
C ARG A 49 -11.68 -4.49 6.48
N SER A 50 -11.61 -5.77 6.12
CA SER A 50 -11.37 -6.88 7.05
C SER A 50 -10.48 -7.95 6.38
N VAL A 51 -10.16 -9.03 7.09
CA VAL A 51 -9.35 -10.16 6.56
C VAL A 51 -7.96 -9.69 6.10
N PHE A 52 -7.19 -9.09 7.01
CA PHE A 52 -5.85 -8.56 6.78
C PHE A 52 -4.81 -9.69 6.61
N ASP A 53 -4.81 -10.36 5.46
CA ASP A 53 -4.03 -11.57 5.18
C ASP A 53 -2.72 -11.33 4.41
N GLY A 54 -2.58 -10.17 3.74
CA GLY A 54 -1.37 -9.81 2.98
C GLY A 54 -0.59 -8.61 3.53
N CYS A 55 -1.04 -8.00 4.62
CA CYS A 55 -0.50 -6.71 5.07
C CYS A 55 0.94 -6.81 5.60
N ILE A 56 1.25 -7.86 6.38
CA ILE A 56 2.63 -8.10 6.83
C ILE A 56 3.54 -8.40 5.64
N GLN A 57 3.10 -9.26 4.71
CA GLN A 57 3.90 -9.57 3.51
C GLN A 57 4.17 -8.32 2.68
N LEU A 58 3.17 -7.46 2.47
CA LEU A 58 3.37 -6.18 1.78
C LEU A 58 4.36 -5.31 2.54
N GLY A 59 4.17 -5.12 3.84
CA GLY A 59 5.06 -4.30 4.66
C GLY A 59 6.51 -4.77 4.62
N VAL A 60 6.75 -6.08 4.63
CA VAL A 60 8.10 -6.64 4.47
C VAL A 60 8.65 -6.40 3.07
N LEU A 61 7.86 -6.67 2.03
CA LEU A 61 8.31 -6.51 0.63
C LEU A 61 8.73 -5.08 0.29
N ILE A 62 8.09 -4.07 0.89
CA ILE A 62 8.43 -2.66 0.66
C ILE A 62 9.46 -2.11 1.66
N ASN A 63 9.96 -2.94 2.59
CA ASN A 63 10.86 -2.54 3.68
C ASN A 63 10.24 -1.54 4.68
N PHE A 64 8.92 -1.66 4.89
CA PHE A 64 8.19 -0.91 5.93
C PHE A 64 8.13 -1.68 7.26
N ILE A 65 8.34 -3.00 7.21
CA ILE A 65 8.43 -3.90 8.36
C ILE A 65 9.71 -4.73 8.21
N GLU A 66 10.49 -4.83 9.27
CA GLU A 66 11.63 -5.73 9.39
C GLU A 66 11.22 -7.02 10.09
N VAL A 67 11.80 -8.15 9.65
CA VAL A 67 11.65 -9.45 10.30
C VAL A 67 13.01 -9.89 10.79
N ALA A 68 13.17 -10.04 12.11
CA ALA A 68 14.41 -10.54 12.68
C ALA A 68 14.52 -12.07 12.52
N SER A 69 15.69 -12.62 12.83
CA SER A 69 15.97 -14.05 12.67
C SER A 69 15.09 -14.96 13.55
N ASP A 70 14.57 -14.44 14.66
CA ASP A 70 13.63 -15.14 15.55
C ASP A 70 12.16 -15.01 15.11
N GLY A 71 11.90 -14.34 13.98
CA GLY A 71 10.56 -14.07 13.47
C GLY A 71 9.84 -12.90 14.13
N SER A 72 10.52 -12.13 14.99
CA SER A 72 9.99 -10.89 15.54
C SER A 72 9.86 -9.82 14.45
N LEU A 73 8.81 -9.01 14.57
CA LEU A 73 8.51 -7.91 13.67
C LEU A 73 8.90 -6.58 14.32
N ALA A 74 9.51 -5.70 13.53
CA ALA A 74 9.88 -4.36 13.95
C ALA A 74 9.59 -3.33 12.86
N ILE A 75 9.44 -2.07 13.26
CA ILE A 75 9.47 -0.95 12.33
C ILE A 75 10.92 -0.47 12.20
N PRO A 76 11.46 -0.36 10.97
CA PRO A 76 12.78 0.22 10.72
C PRO A 76 13.01 1.52 11.49
N ALA A 77 14.17 1.67 12.13
CA ALA A 77 14.46 2.82 13.00
C ALA A 77 14.33 4.18 12.29
N ASN A 78 14.63 4.23 10.98
CA ASN A 78 14.49 5.44 10.16
C ASN A 78 13.03 5.88 9.96
N LEU A 79 12.05 5.01 10.22
CA LEU A 79 10.62 5.31 10.10
C LEU A 79 9.99 5.86 11.39
N HIS A 80 10.66 5.73 12.55
CA HIS A 80 10.07 6.07 13.86
C HIS A 80 9.64 7.53 13.96
N LYS A 81 10.40 8.45 13.34
CA LYS A 81 10.10 9.88 13.32
C LYS A 81 8.82 10.27 12.55
N TYR A 82 8.24 9.35 11.78
CA TYR A 82 7.02 9.59 10.99
C TYR A 82 5.76 9.03 11.66
N LEU A 83 5.88 8.42 12.85
CA LEU A 83 4.76 7.77 13.56
C LEU A 83 3.86 8.74 14.34
N SER A 84 4.14 10.04 14.28
CA SER A 84 3.33 11.05 14.98
C SER A 84 1.95 11.23 14.38
N GLN A 85 1.81 11.04 13.06
CA GLN A 85 0.58 11.28 12.31
C GLN A 85 0.43 10.25 11.19
N ILE A 86 -0.80 9.85 10.92
CA ILE A 86 -1.13 8.85 9.91
C ILE A 86 -0.75 9.32 8.50
N GLU A 87 -0.90 10.62 8.22
CA GLU A 87 -0.60 11.22 6.93
C GLU A 87 0.90 11.10 6.61
N THR A 88 1.75 11.51 7.54
CA THR A 88 3.21 11.46 7.39
C THR A 88 3.71 10.02 7.23
N LEU A 89 3.15 9.08 8.01
CA LEU A 89 3.49 7.67 7.87
C LEU A 89 3.03 7.11 6.52
N SER A 90 1.85 7.51 6.06
CA SER A 90 1.29 7.09 4.77
C SER A 90 2.13 7.59 3.60
N GLU A 91 2.65 8.81 3.65
CA GLU A 91 3.59 9.31 2.64
C GLU A 91 4.83 8.44 2.54
N LYS A 92 5.41 8.04 3.69
CA LYS A 92 6.58 7.15 3.70
C LYS A 92 6.29 5.72 3.29
N PHE A 93 5.11 5.22 3.63
CA PHE A 93 4.63 3.96 3.11
C PHE A 93 4.54 3.99 1.58
N VAL A 94 3.93 5.04 1.01
CA VAL A 94 3.79 5.19 -0.44
C VAL A 94 5.13 5.36 -1.12
N GLU A 95 6.06 6.15 -0.56
CA GLU A 95 7.41 6.29 -1.09
C GLU A 95 8.09 4.92 -1.22
N GLN A 96 8.08 4.11 -0.15
CA GLN A 96 8.63 2.76 -0.18
C GLN A 96 7.90 1.83 -1.16
N LEU A 97 6.56 1.93 -1.22
CA LEU A 97 5.75 1.17 -2.17
C LEU A 97 6.14 1.46 -3.61
N LEU A 98 6.27 2.74 -3.98
CA LEU A 98 6.61 3.17 -5.34
C LEU A 98 8.06 2.82 -5.70
N LEU A 99 9.00 2.97 -4.76
CA LEU A 99 10.40 2.58 -4.95
C LEU A 99 10.57 1.06 -5.17
N THR A 100 9.74 0.24 -4.53
CA THR A 100 9.75 -1.21 -4.77
C THR A 100 8.98 -1.56 -6.05
N ALA A 101 7.86 -0.89 -6.31
CA ALA A 101 7.07 -1.08 -7.52
C ALA A 101 7.84 -0.72 -8.79
N SER A 102 8.71 0.30 -8.77
CA SER A 102 9.54 0.70 -9.92
C SER A 102 10.59 -0.34 -10.32
N LYS A 103 10.74 -1.43 -9.56
CA LYS A 103 11.63 -2.56 -9.88
C LYS A 103 10.86 -3.80 -10.33
N ASP A 104 9.53 -3.74 -10.40
CA ASP A 104 8.66 -4.86 -10.74
C ASP A 104 8.15 -4.73 -12.18
N GLU A 105 8.46 -5.72 -13.03
CA GLU A 105 8.04 -5.75 -14.43
C GLU A 105 6.51 -5.61 -14.62
N LYS A 106 5.71 -6.15 -13.69
CA LYS A 106 4.24 -6.05 -13.78
C LYS A 106 3.74 -4.66 -13.43
N CYS A 107 4.45 -3.91 -12.59
CA CYS A 107 4.16 -2.50 -12.40
C CYS A 107 4.44 -1.71 -13.68
N PHE A 108 5.56 -1.97 -14.38
CA PHE A 108 5.84 -1.31 -15.67
C PHE A 108 4.77 -1.60 -16.72
N GLU A 109 4.25 -2.82 -16.79
CA GLU A 109 3.13 -3.17 -17.67
C GLU A 109 1.87 -2.34 -17.33
N ILE A 110 1.50 -2.24 -16.05
CA ILE A 110 0.33 -1.46 -15.58
C ILE A 110 0.47 0.02 -15.92
N PHE A 111 1.65 0.61 -15.68
CA PHE A 111 1.93 2.04 -15.89
C PHE A 111 2.56 2.32 -17.27
N SER A 112 2.27 1.49 -18.25
CA SER A 112 2.77 1.64 -19.62
C SER A 112 1.98 2.68 -20.43
N PRO A 113 2.54 3.27 -21.50
CA PRO A 113 1.84 4.24 -22.34
C PRO A 113 0.52 3.74 -22.94
N GLN A 114 0.32 2.42 -23.05
CA GLN A 114 -0.92 1.81 -23.52
C GLN A 114 -2.08 1.97 -22.53
N HIS A 115 -1.77 2.27 -21.27
CA HIS A 115 -2.74 2.39 -20.18
C HIS A 115 -2.82 3.80 -19.60
N LEU A 116 -1.88 4.67 -19.99
CA LEU A 116 -1.77 6.05 -19.51
C LEU A 116 -2.19 7.05 -20.58
N GLU A 117 -2.91 8.08 -20.16
CA GLU A 117 -3.29 9.22 -21.01
C GLU A 117 -3.01 10.52 -20.25
N TYR A 118 -2.42 11.51 -20.93
CA TYR A 118 -2.25 12.83 -20.34
C TYR A 118 -3.47 13.71 -20.62
N ASP A 119 -4.15 14.15 -19.57
CA ASP A 119 -5.23 15.13 -19.67
C ASP A 119 -4.65 16.54 -19.65
N LEU A 120 -4.61 17.16 -20.83
CA LEU A 120 -4.12 18.53 -21.01
C LEU A 120 -4.93 19.56 -20.20
N SER A 121 -6.24 19.33 -20.03
CA SER A 121 -7.16 20.30 -19.38
C SER A 121 -6.89 20.37 -17.88
N ASN A 122 -6.69 19.20 -17.27
CA ASN A 122 -6.46 19.06 -15.82
C ASN A 122 -4.96 18.93 -15.46
N LYS A 123 -4.08 18.94 -16.46
CA LYS A 123 -2.64 18.69 -16.34
C LYS A 123 -2.31 17.38 -15.61
N SER A 124 -3.17 16.38 -15.72
CA SER A 124 -3.14 15.17 -14.90
C SER A 124 -2.88 13.92 -15.73
N ILE A 125 -2.24 12.91 -15.13
CA ILE A 125 -2.08 11.60 -15.76
C ILE A 125 -3.28 10.72 -15.38
N LYS A 126 -3.98 10.23 -16.39
CA LYS A 126 -5.05 9.24 -16.26
C LYS A 126 -4.48 7.84 -16.44
N ILE A 127 -5.01 6.88 -15.68
CA ILE A 127 -4.80 5.45 -15.90
C ILE A 127 -6.15 4.75 -16.04
N THR A 128 -6.28 3.92 -17.06
CA THR A 128 -7.52 3.16 -17.28
C THR A 128 -7.69 2.05 -16.24
N ASN A 129 -8.93 1.75 -15.86
CA ASN A 129 -9.21 0.68 -14.89
C ASN A 129 -8.73 -0.71 -15.36
N ASN A 130 -8.69 -0.94 -16.68
CA ASN A 130 -8.28 -2.21 -17.26
C ASN A 130 -6.78 -2.51 -17.07
N ALA A 131 -5.95 -1.50 -16.80
CA ALA A 131 -4.52 -1.66 -16.55
C ALA A 131 -4.21 -2.70 -15.46
N PHE A 132 -5.03 -2.75 -14.41
CA PHE A 132 -4.83 -3.64 -13.27
C PHE A 132 -5.42 -5.04 -13.48
N GLY A 133 -6.41 -5.16 -14.37
CA GLY A 133 -7.25 -6.36 -14.49
C GLY A 133 -7.84 -6.82 -13.14
N LEU A 134 -8.34 -8.07 -13.11
CA LEU A 134 -8.80 -8.68 -11.85
C LEU A 134 -7.63 -9.11 -10.96
N LYS A 135 -6.52 -9.52 -11.57
CA LYS A 135 -5.35 -10.12 -10.92
C LYS A 135 -4.62 -9.16 -9.98
N TYR A 136 -4.61 -7.86 -10.28
CA TYR A 136 -3.93 -6.84 -9.47
C TYR A 136 -4.92 -5.87 -8.81
N SER A 137 -6.17 -6.31 -8.63
CA SER A 137 -7.24 -5.53 -7.99
C SER A 137 -6.88 -5.08 -6.57
N GLN A 138 -6.17 -5.90 -5.79
CA GLN A 138 -5.75 -5.53 -4.44
C GLN A 138 -4.64 -4.48 -4.44
N PHE A 139 -3.71 -4.54 -5.38
CA PHE A 139 -2.70 -3.50 -5.53
C PHE A 139 -3.34 -2.17 -5.92
N LYS A 140 -4.26 -2.18 -6.89
CA LYS A 140 -5.09 -1.01 -7.22
C LYS A 140 -5.77 -0.44 -5.97
N GLN A 141 -6.31 -1.32 -5.12
CA GLN A 141 -6.98 -0.91 -3.91
C GLN A 141 -6.05 -0.23 -2.90
N VAL A 142 -4.82 -0.72 -2.73
CA VAL A 142 -3.80 -0.02 -1.92
C VAL A 142 -3.55 1.38 -2.48
N LEU A 143 -3.38 1.51 -3.79
CA LEU A 143 -3.15 2.82 -4.41
C LEU A 143 -4.33 3.78 -4.20
N LEU A 144 -5.57 3.28 -4.14
CA LEU A 144 -6.75 4.07 -3.82
C LEU A 144 -6.81 4.44 -2.34
N ASP A 145 -6.62 3.46 -1.45
CA ASP A 145 -6.72 3.65 0.00
C ASP A 145 -5.64 4.62 0.51
N PHE A 146 -4.48 4.68 -0.16
CA PHE A 146 -3.38 5.62 0.10
C PHE A 146 -3.42 6.90 -0.74
N ASN A 147 -4.52 7.18 -1.45
CA ASN A 147 -4.70 8.38 -2.28
C ASN A 147 -3.65 8.59 -3.39
N VAL A 148 -2.95 7.54 -3.81
CA VAL A 148 -2.08 7.56 -4.99
C VAL A 148 -2.93 7.66 -6.26
N LEU A 149 -4.05 6.94 -6.29
CA LEU A 149 -5.06 7.02 -7.34
C LEU A 149 -6.32 7.68 -6.80
N LYS A 150 -6.94 8.52 -7.62
CA LYS A 150 -8.25 9.12 -7.35
C LYS A 150 -9.25 8.62 -8.39
N PRO A 151 -10.34 7.97 -7.98
CA PRO A 151 -11.34 7.47 -8.93
C PRO A 151 -12.07 8.64 -9.60
N VAL A 152 -12.24 8.55 -10.91
CA VAL A 152 -13.12 9.42 -11.67
C VAL A 152 -14.13 8.56 -12.40
N ILE A 153 -15.39 8.71 -12.04
CA ILE A 153 -16.50 8.01 -12.65
C ILE A 153 -17.21 9.02 -13.57
N THR A 154 -17.24 8.70 -14.85
CA THR A 154 -18.04 9.40 -15.85
C THR A 154 -19.17 8.48 -16.32
N GLU A 155 -20.14 9.03 -17.05
CA GLU A 155 -21.24 8.24 -17.61
C GLU A 155 -20.76 7.11 -18.56
N ILE A 156 -19.56 7.25 -19.14
CA ILE A 156 -19.10 6.44 -20.28
C ILE A 156 -17.82 5.66 -19.96
N SER A 157 -17.08 6.02 -18.91
CA SER A 157 -15.86 5.34 -18.51
C SER A 157 -15.50 5.52 -17.03
N SER A 158 -14.79 4.53 -16.49
CA SER A 158 -14.11 4.61 -15.20
C SER A 158 -12.60 4.67 -15.42
N TYR A 159 -11.97 5.74 -14.98
CA TYR A 159 -10.51 5.89 -14.96
C TYR A 159 -10.06 6.41 -13.59
N TYR A 160 -8.75 6.43 -13.39
CA TYR A 160 -8.15 6.98 -12.19
C TYR A 160 -7.18 8.09 -12.56
N ILE A 161 -7.11 9.12 -11.72
CA ILE A 161 -6.10 10.16 -11.82
C ILE A 161 -4.97 9.81 -10.85
N ILE A 162 -3.73 9.83 -11.34
CA ILE A 162 -2.54 9.72 -10.50
C ILE A 162 -2.37 11.04 -9.76
N SER A 163 -2.27 10.99 -8.43
CA SER A 163 -2.10 12.18 -7.60
C SER A 163 -0.77 12.89 -7.91
N HIS A 164 -0.82 14.21 -8.05
CA HIS A 164 0.35 15.05 -8.34
C HIS A 164 1.48 14.90 -7.33
N ASN A 165 1.14 14.57 -6.08
CA ASN A 165 2.11 14.36 -5.01
C ASN A 165 3.11 13.23 -5.31
N TYR A 166 2.77 12.34 -6.25
CA TYR A 166 3.57 11.15 -6.57
C TYR A 166 4.05 11.11 -8.02
N MET A 167 3.92 12.20 -8.78
CA MET A 167 4.39 12.24 -10.18
C MET A 167 5.91 12.42 -10.32
N ASN A 168 6.60 12.85 -9.25
CA ASN A 168 8.03 13.19 -9.26
C ASN A 168 8.89 12.31 -8.33
N LEU A 169 8.31 11.24 -7.77
CA LEU A 169 8.99 10.26 -6.92
C LEU A 169 9.44 9.06 -7.76
#